data_AF-A0A0F8Y080-F1
#
_entry.id   AF-A0A0F8Y080-F1
#
_cell.length_a   1.000
_cell.length_b   1.000
_cell.length_c   1.000
_cell.angle_alpha   90.00
_cell.angle_beta   90.00
_cell.angle_gamma   90.00
#
_symmetry.space_group_name_H-M   'P 1'
#
loop_
_entity.id
_entity.type
_entity.pdbx_description
1 polymer ?
#
loop_
_entity_poly.entity_id
_entity_poly.type
_entity_poly.pdbx_seq_one_letter_code
_entity_poly.pdbx_strand_id
1 'polypeptide(L)'
;MTTKRHPCPACGHLTIEVRGDWEVCQICCWEDDVYGWTDDSLSTSSANHSMRLCEAQANYYLFGVADLEAVEFTRDPLPKEISRTPLKLSSKAQEIVAAFDCARQHRELPGYNRKRLERDLVHRLVGALAHRSAQVRQKAAGMLRVITDLPEDDKAALRKAEEK
;
A
#
# COMPACT_ATOMS: atom_id res chain seq x y z
N MET A 1 -31.89 5.13 -1.71
CA MET A 1 -31.34 4.07 -2.57
C MET A 1 -29.92 3.81 -2.11
N THR A 2 -29.56 2.59 -1.71
CA THR A 2 -28.17 2.26 -1.34
C THR A 2 -27.38 2.06 -2.61
N THR A 3 -26.62 3.08 -3.04
CA THR A 3 -25.70 2.98 -4.16
C THR A 3 -24.61 1.96 -3.85
N LYS A 4 -24.38 1.03 -4.78
CA LYS A 4 -23.34 0.00 -4.64
C LYS A 4 -21.98 0.66 -4.86
N ARG A 5 -21.16 0.73 -3.82
CA ARG A 5 -19.79 1.25 -3.92
C ARG A 5 -18.86 0.24 -4.57
N HIS A 6 -17.86 0.77 -5.26
CA HIS A 6 -16.77 0.05 -5.89
C HIS A 6 -15.52 0.07 -5.02
N PRO A 7 -14.68 -0.99 -5.10
CA PRO A 7 -13.41 -1.00 -4.39
C PRO A 7 -12.47 0.04 -5.00
N CYS A 8 -11.82 0.82 -4.14
CA CYS A 8 -10.69 1.66 -4.50
C CYS A 8 -9.58 0.78 -5.10
N PRO A 9 -8.99 1.14 -6.25
CA PRO A 9 -7.96 0.31 -6.89
C PRO A 9 -6.67 0.22 -6.06
N ALA A 10 -6.40 1.22 -5.21
CA ALA A 10 -5.20 1.26 -4.37
C ALA A 10 -5.35 0.47 -3.07
N CYS A 11 -6.47 0.62 -2.34
CA CYS A 11 -6.63 0.00 -1.01
C CYS A 11 -7.66 -1.15 -0.95
N GLY A 12 -8.52 -1.28 -1.95
CA GLY A 12 -9.54 -2.33 -2.01
C GLY A 12 -10.81 -2.07 -1.19
N HIS A 13 -10.86 -1.01 -0.39
CA HIS A 13 -12.06 -0.63 0.36
C HIS A 13 -13.16 -0.03 -0.53
N LEU A 14 -14.42 -0.25 -0.16
CA LEU A 14 -15.61 0.17 -0.91
C LEU A 14 -15.93 1.65 -0.65
N THR A 15 -15.13 2.54 -1.23
CA THR A 15 -15.27 4.01 -1.06
C THR A 15 -15.72 4.74 -2.31
N ILE A 16 -15.62 4.13 -3.48
CA ILE A 16 -15.88 4.80 -4.77
C ILE A 16 -17.34 4.62 -5.15
N GLU A 17 -18.11 5.69 -5.30
CA GLU A 17 -19.52 5.63 -5.69
C GLU A 17 -19.65 5.50 -7.21
N VAL A 18 -18.90 6.30 -7.97
CA VAL A 18 -18.83 6.23 -9.43
C VAL A 18 -17.40 6.02 -9.89
N ARG A 19 -17.18 4.96 -10.68
CA ARG A 19 -15.85 4.65 -11.22
C ARG A 19 -15.47 5.69 -12.28
N GLY A 20 -14.34 6.36 -12.05
CA GLY A 20 -13.68 7.24 -13.02
C GLY A 20 -14.19 8.67 -12.94
N ASP A 21 -14.91 8.99 -11.87
CA ASP A 21 -15.49 10.30 -11.59
C ASP A 21 -14.63 11.11 -10.60
N TRP A 22 -13.32 10.88 -10.63
CA TRP A 22 -12.31 11.66 -9.88
C TRP A 22 -12.52 11.64 -8.35
N GLU A 23 -13.18 10.59 -7.85
CA GLU A 23 -13.43 10.46 -6.43
C GLU A 23 -12.14 10.12 -5.67
N VAL A 24 -11.89 10.85 -4.58
CA VAL A 24 -10.77 10.57 -3.68
C VAL A 24 -11.19 9.59 -2.59
N CYS A 25 -10.47 8.46 -2.50
CA CYS A 25 -10.67 7.49 -1.43
C CYS A 25 -10.27 8.10 -0.08
N GLN A 26 -11.23 8.27 0.83
CA GLN A 26 -10.98 8.83 2.18
C GLN A 26 -10.12 7.93 3.09
N ILE A 27 -9.89 6.67 2.71
CA ILE A 27 -9.10 5.72 3.52
C ILE A 27 -7.62 5.79 3.16
N CYS A 28 -7.28 5.91 1.87
CA CYS A 28 -5.89 5.88 1.41
C CYS A 28 -5.45 7.12 0.63
N CYS A 29 -6.35 8.05 0.32
CA CYS A 29 -6.14 9.26 -0.47
C CYS A 29 -5.76 9.04 -1.94
N TRP A 30 -6.05 7.87 -2.51
CA TRP A 30 -5.97 7.66 -3.96
C TRP A 30 -7.18 8.28 -4.67
N GLU A 31 -6.96 9.08 -5.70
CA GLU A 31 -7.98 9.58 -6.61
C GLU A 31 -8.26 8.54 -7.72
N ASP A 32 -9.52 8.13 -7.88
CA ASP A 32 -9.97 7.22 -8.93
C ASP A 32 -10.02 7.92 -10.30
N ASP A 33 -8.84 8.23 -10.82
CA ASP A 33 -8.69 8.72 -12.18
C ASP A 33 -8.75 7.59 -13.22
N VAL A 34 -9.07 7.97 -14.46
CA VAL A 34 -9.20 7.03 -15.59
C VAL A 34 -7.87 6.39 -16.02
N TYR A 35 -6.74 6.91 -15.55
CA TYR A 35 -5.40 6.51 -15.98
C TYR A 35 -4.78 5.39 -15.13
N GLY A 36 -5.37 5.08 -13.97
CA GLY A 36 -4.89 4.04 -13.05
C GLY A 36 -5.55 2.67 -13.17
N TRP A 37 -6.36 2.39 -14.20
CA TRP A 37 -7.23 1.21 -14.20
C TRP A 37 -6.66 -0.04 -14.87
N THR A 38 -5.61 0.12 -15.66
CA THR A 38 -4.93 -1.01 -16.30
C THR A 38 -3.82 -1.52 -15.38
N ASP A 39 -3.65 -2.85 -15.34
CA ASP A 39 -2.48 -3.51 -14.71
C ASP A 39 -1.14 -3.12 -15.38
N ASP A 40 -1.20 -2.21 -16.36
CA ASP A 40 -0.04 -1.59 -16.97
C ASP A 40 0.59 -0.62 -15.97
N SER A 41 1.36 -1.20 -15.05
CA SER A 41 2.13 -0.62 -13.95
C SER A 41 3.13 0.48 -14.34
N LEU A 42 3.03 1.02 -15.55
CA LEU A 42 3.93 1.99 -16.14
C LEU A 42 3.31 3.40 -16.23
N SER A 43 1.98 3.54 -16.29
CA SER A 43 1.34 4.86 -16.34
C SER A 43 1.40 5.55 -14.97
N THR A 44 1.85 6.79 -14.97
CA THR A 44 1.80 7.67 -13.81
C THR A 44 0.51 8.48 -13.85
N SER A 45 -0.17 8.59 -12.71
CA SER A 45 -1.34 9.45 -12.56
C SER A 45 -0.90 10.88 -12.21
N SER A 46 -1.30 11.87 -13.02
CA SER A 46 -1.04 13.28 -12.70
C SER A 46 -1.81 13.76 -11.47
N ALA A 47 -3.02 13.22 -11.25
CA ALA A 47 -3.85 13.51 -10.09
C ALA A 47 -3.23 12.98 -8.79
N ASN A 48 -2.57 11.82 -8.86
CA ASN A 48 -1.91 11.17 -7.74
C ASN A 48 -0.40 11.49 -7.70
N HIS A 49 -0.01 12.75 -7.90
CA HIS A 49 1.39 13.22 -7.77
C HIS A 49 2.41 12.44 -8.62
N SER A 50 2.04 12.04 -9.83
CA SER A 50 2.86 11.19 -10.72
C SER A 50 3.18 9.79 -10.16
N MET A 51 2.39 9.32 -9.18
CA MET A 51 2.49 7.98 -8.63
C MET A 51 1.82 6.96 -9.55
N ARG A 52 2.36 5.75 -9.56
CA ARG A 52 1.75 4.59 -10.23
C ARG A 52 0.81 3.86 -9.29
N LEU A 53 -0.21 3.21 -9.83
CA LEU A 53 -1.13 2.41 -8.99
C LEU A 53 -0.40 1.35 -8.16
N CYS A 54 0.62 0.69 -8.73
CA CYS A 54 1.39 -0.32 -8.02
C CYS A 54 2.17 0.25 -6.81
N GLU A 55 2.64 1.49 -6.90
CA GLU A 55 3.29 2.19 -5.79
C GLU A 55 2.27 2.52 -4.69
N ALA A 56 1.09 3.00 -5.06
CA ALA A 56 -0.01 3.26 -4.13
C ALA A 56 -0.53 1.99 -3.42
N GLN A 57 -0.68 0.89 -4.17
CA GLN A 57 -1.05 -0.42 -3.61
C GLN A 57 -0.02 -0.91 -2.59
N ALA A 58 1.26 -0.84 -2.93
CA ALA A 58 2.34 -1.21 -2.03
C ALA A 58 2.41 -0.30 -0.80
N ASN A 59 2.27 1.02 -0.99
CA ASN A 59 2.24 1.97 0.12
C ASN A 59 1.08 1.70 1.07
N TYR A 60 -0.12 1.44 0.53
CA TYR A 60 -1.27 1.12 1.38
C TYR A 60 -1.03 -0.18 2.15
N TYR A 61 -0.50 -1.21 1.49
CA TYR A 61 -0.16 -2.47 2.13
C TYR A 61 0.91 -2.35 3.22
N LEU A 62 1.91 -1.48 3.05
CA LEU A 62 3.02 -1.31 3.99
C LEU A 62 2.75 -0.27 5.09
N PHE A 63 1.92 0.73 4.80
CA PHE A 63 1.77 1.92 5.64
C PHE A 63 0.32 2.37 5.90
N GLY A 64 -0.68 1.75 5.27
CA GLY A 64 -2.10 2.09 5.44
C GLY A 64 -2.51 3.42 4.78
N VAL A 65 -1.73 3.89 3.81
CA VAL A 65 -2.02 5.07 2.98
C VAL A 65 -1.38 4.91 1.59
N ALA A 66 -2.03 5.39 0.53
CA ALA A 66 -1.48 5.32 -0.82
C ALA A 66 -0.37 6.36 -1.03
N ASP A 67 -0.64 7.60 -0.65
CA ASP A 67 0.36 8.67 -0.62
C ASP A 67 0.77 9.00 0.80
N LEU A 68 2.04 8.72 1.10
CA LEU A 68 2.62 8.90 2.43
C LEU A 68 2.71 10.38 2.85
N GLU A 69 2.54 11.33 1.93
CA GLU A 69 2.40 12.76 2.24
C GLU A 69 0.95 13.13 2.59
N ALA A 70 -0.04 12.34 2.17
CA ALA A 70 -1.47 12.61 2.36
C ALA A 70 -2.08 11.94 3.62
N VAL A 71 -1.26 11.36 4.49
CA VAL A 71 -1.68 10.60 5.68
C VAL A 71 -2.65 11.34 6.60
N GLU A 72 -2.51 12.65 6.75
CA GLU A 72 -3.35 13.48 7.62
C GLU A 72 -4.78 13.61 7.11
N PHE A 73 -5.00 13.34 5.82
CA PHE A 73 -6.30 13.34 5.17
C PHE A 73 -6.95 11.95 5.13
N THR A 74 -6.29 10.93 5.69
CA THR A 74 -6.84 9.58 5.78
C THR A 74 -7.68 9.38 7.03
N ARG A 75 -8.63 8.43 6.95
CA ARG A 75 -9.35 7.89 8.11
C ARG A 75 -9.38 6.37 8.07
N ASP A 76 -9.74 5.77 9.20
CA ASP A 76 -9.99 4.33 9.27
C ASP A 76 -11.24 3.94 8.45
N PRO A 77 -11.28 2.72 7.89
CA PRO A 77 -12.44 2.20 7.17
C PRO A 77 -13.66 2.07 8.08
N LEU A 78 -14.84 2.41 7.58
CA LEU A 78 -16.09 2.05 8.25
C LEU A 78 -16.39 0.56 8.02
N PRO A 79 -17.16 -0.11 8.91
CA PRO A 79 -17.50 -1.53 8.73
C PRO A 79 -18.14 -1.86 7.38
N LYS A 80 -18.95 -0.95 6.83
CA LYS A 80 -19.61 -1.11 5.51
C LYS A 80 -18.67 -0.92 4.30
N GLU A 81 -17.47 -0.37 4.53
CA GLU A 81 -16.46 -0.10 3.50
C GLU A 81 -15.41 -1.22 3.43
N ILE A 82 -15.44 -2.16 4.38
CA ILE A 82 -14.59 -3.34 4.37
C ILE A 82 -15.09 -4.28 3.28
N SER A 83 -14.26 -4.46 2.24
CA SER A 83 -14.52 -5.45 1.20
C SER A 83 -14.41 -6.86 1.79
N ARG A 84 -15.31 -7.75 1.35
CA ARG A 84 -15.21 -9.20 1.68
C ARG A 84 -14.10 -9.89 0.92
N THR A 85 -13.63 -9.28 -0.17
CA THR A 85 -12.49 -9.76 -0.95
C THR A 85 -11.26 -8.92 -0.59
N PRO A 86 -10.14 -9.55 -0.20
CA PRO A 86 -8.90 -8.84 0.07
C PRO A 86 -8.40 -8.03 -1.14
N LEU A 87 -7.63 -6.97 -0.88
CA LEU A 87 -6.91 -6.24 -1.93
C LEU A 87 -5.99 -7.19 -2.68
N LYS A 88 -6.18 -7.31 -4.00
CA LYS A 88 -5.26 -8.02 -4.88
C LYS A 88 -4.18 -7.05 -5.37
N LEU A 89 -2.96 -7.19 -4.83
CA LEU A 89 -1.81 -6.45 -5.31
C LEU A 89 -1.46 -6.85 -6.75
N SER A 90 -1.13 -5.87 -7.60
CA SER A 90 -0.51 -6.11 -8.90
C SER A 90 0.85 -6.81 -8.73
N SER A 91 1.33 -7.52 -9.75
CA SER A 91 2.65 -8.18 -9.72
C SER A 91 3.76 -7.20 -9.36
N LYS A 92 3.67 -5.96 -9.87
CA LYS A 92 4.66 -4.92 -9.56
C LYS A 92 4.57 -4.41 -8.13
N ALA A 93 3.36 -4.30 -7.57
CA ALA A 93 3.18 -3.97 -6.15
C ALA A 93 3.77 -5.08 -5.25
N GLN A 94 3.59 -6.35 -5.61
CA GLN A 94 4.19 -7.48 -4.89
C GLN A 94 5.72 -7.42 -4.92
N GLU A 95 6.34 -7.11 -6.07
CA GLU A 95 7.79 -6.90 -6.16
C GLU A 95 8.27 -5.77 -5.25
N ILE A 96 7.54 -4.65 -5.20
CA ILE A 96 7.86 -3.51 -4.32
C ILE A 96 7.82 -3.93 -2.85
N VAL A 97 6.76 -4.62 -2.44
CA VAL A 97 6.58 -5.11 -1.05
C VAL A 97 7.70 -6.08 -0.70
N ALA A 98 7.97 -7.08 -1.55
CA ALA A 98 9.03 -8.06 -1.32
C ALA A 98 10.42 -7.40 -1.20
N ALA A 99 10.70 -6.39 -2.04
CA ALA A 99 11.95 -5.65 -1.97
C ALA A 99 12.06 -4.80 -0.69
N PHE A 100 10.95 -4.22 -0.22
CA PHE A 100 10.90 -3.51 1.07
C PHE A 100 11.18 -4.47 2.25
N ASP A 101 10.54 -5.64 2.27
CA ASP A 101 10.72 -6.63 3.34
C ASP A 101 12.15 -7.19 3.36
N CYS A 102 12.69 -7.53 2.19
CA CYS A 102 14.08 -7.94 2.02
C CYS A 102 15.04 -6.87 2.55
N ALA A 103 14.85 -5.61 2.17
CA ALA A 103 15.65 -4.49 2.68
C ALA A 103 15.55 -4.33 4.20
N ARG A 104 14.36 -4.56 4.78
CA ARG A 104 14.12 -4.51 6.23
C ARG A 104 14.93 -5.57 6.96
N GLN A 105 14.91 -6.81 6.48
CA GLN A 105 15.64 -7.94 7.06
C GLN A 105 17.17 -7.75 6.95
N HIS A 106 17.65 -7.21 5.82
CA HIS A 106 19.09 -6.99 5.62
C HIS A 106 19.65 -5.80 6.40
N ARG A 107 18.81 -4.86 6.86
CA ARG A 107 19.25 -3.75 7.74
C ARG A 107 19.81 -4.25 9.07
N GLU A 108 19.47 -5.47 9.46
CA GLU A 108 19.87 -6.10 10.72
C GLU A 108 21.15 -6.96 10.58
N LEU A 109 21.72 -7.09 9.36
CA LEU A 109 22.94 -7.88 9.14
C LEU A 109 24.23 -7.06 9.33
N PRO A 110 25.24 -7.57 10.07
CA PRO A 110 26.54 -6.92 10.19
C PRO A 110 27.27 -6.80 8.84
N GLY A 111 27.70 -5.59 8.46
CA GLY A 111 28.53 -5.35 7.26
C GLY A 111 27.78 -4.98 5.97
N TYR A 112 26.47 -4.79 5.99
CA TYR A 112 25.69 -4.42 4.81
C TYR A 112 25.87 -2.94 4.40
N ASN A 113 26.26 -2.69 3.15
CA ASN A 113 26.54 -1.35 2.63
C ASN A 113 25.25 -0.60 2.24
N ARG A 114 24.74 0.17 3.19
CA ARG A 114 23.55 1.03 3.11
C ARG A 114 23.48 1.96 1.88
N LYS A 115 24.62 2.38 1.31
CA LYS A 115 24.66 3.28 0.14
C LYS A 115 24.16 2.64 -1.16
N ARG A 116 24.17 1.29 -1.25
CA ARG A 116 23.70 0.56 -2.44
C ARG A 116 22.17 0.46 -2.48
N LEU A 117 21.55 0.27 -1.31
CA LEU A 117 20.10 0.31 -1.15
C LEU A 117 19.57 1.72 -1.47
N GLU A 118 20.23 2.75 -0.94
CA GLU A 118 19.90 4.18 -1.11
C GLU A 118 19.78 4.59 -2.58
N ARG A 119 20.56 3.97 -3.47
CA ARG A 119 20.66 4.35 -4.88
C ARG A 119 19.69 3.62 -5.82
N ASP A 120 19.38 2.34 -5.57
CA ASP A 120 18.67 1.49 -6.56
C ASP A 120 17.19 1.19 -6.19
N LEU A 121 16.79 1.29 -4.91
CA LEU A 121 15.41 0.98 -4.45
C LEU A 121 14.77 2.11 -3.61
N VAL A 122 15.59 2.93 -2.96
CA VAL A 122 15.21 3.79 -1.84
C VAL A 122 14.81 5.21 -2.25
N HIS A 123 15.26 5.72 -3.40
CA HIS A 123 14.92 7.08 -3.84
C HIS A 123 13.41 7.30 -4.07
N ARG A 124 12.61 6.22 -4.22
CA ARG A 124 11.14 6.31 -4.23
C ARG A 124 10.44 5.70 -3.00
N LEU A 125 11.03 4.72 -2.31
CA LEU A 125 10.32 3.99 -1.23
C LEU A 125 10.84 4.20 0.20
N VAL A 126 12.14 4.46 0.41
CA VAL A 126 12.74 4.30 1.77
C VAL A 126 13.54 5.54 2.24
N GLY A 127 13.84 6.51 1.37
CA GLY A 127 14.51 7.76 1.78
C GLY A 127 13.66 8.65 2.69
N ALA A 128 12.36 8.37 2.79
CA ALA A 128 11.39 9.31 3.35
C ALA A 128 10.82 8.91 4.73
N LEU A 129 11.20 7.79 5.37
CA LEU A 129 10.73 7.56 6.76
C LEU A 129 11.39 8.48 7.81
N ALA A 130 12.52 9.11 7.48
CA ALA A 130 13.18 10.11 8.34
C ALA A 130 12.48 11.49 8.32
N HIS A 131 11.70 11.80 7.27
CA HIS A 131 11.04 13.09 7.07
C HIS A 131 9.50 13.00 6.97
N ARG A 132 8.91 11.80 6.94
CA ARG A 132 7.44 11.60 6.93
C ARG A 132 6.79 11.98 8.27
N SER A 133 5.49 12.26 8.25
CA SER A 133 4.73 12.66 9.44
C SER A 133 4.77 11.58 10.54
N ALA A 134 4.57 11.99 11.80
CA ALA A 134 4.50 11.06 12.92
C ALA A 134 3.40 10.00 12.76
N GLN A 135 2.30 10.35 12.07
CA GLN A 135 1.16 9.48 11.84
C GLN A 135 1.49 8.32 10.88
N VAL A 136 2.31 8.55 9.85
CA VAL A 136 2.80 7.46 8.98
C VAL A 136 3.66 6.49 9.77
N ARG A 137 4.57 6.99 10.61
CA ARG A 137 5.40 6.15 11.47
C ARG A 137 4.56 5.29 12.42
N GLN A 138 3.49 5.86 12.98
CA GLN A 138 2.57 5.14 13.85
C GLN A 138 1.78 4.05 13.10
N LYS A 139 1.20 4.35 11.93
CA LYS A 139 0.49 3.37 11.10
C LYS A 139 1.43 2.24 10.64
N ALA A 140 2.63 2.58 10.17
CA ALA A 140 3.66 1.63 9.77
C ALA A 140 4.08 0.71 10.94
N ALA A 141 4.29 1.27 12.13
CA ALA A 141 4.64 0.49 13.32
C ALA A 141 3.50 -0.43 13.78
N GLY A 142 2.25 0.00 13.65
CA GLY A 142 1.07 -0.84 13.94
C GLY A 142 0.96 -2.02 13.00
N MET A 143 1.12 -1.80 11.69
CA MET A 143 0.99 -2.86 10.69
C MET A 143 2.20 -3.82 10.69
N LEU A 144 3.39 -3.33 11.00
CA LEU A 144 4.58 -4.17 11.16
C LEU A 144 4.44 -5.16 12.33
N ARG A 145 3.77 -4.77 13.42
CA ARG A 145 3.45 -5.68 14.54
C ARG A 145 2.48 -6.78 14.13
N VAL A 146 1.50 -6.48 13.27
CA VAL A 146 0.54 -7.49 12.78
C VAL A 146 1.23 -8.57 11.94
N ILE A 147 2.29 -8.24 11.19
CA ILE A 147 3.04 -9.21 10.37
C ILE A 147 3.99 -10.07 11.22
N THR A 148 4.62 -9.51 12.25
CA THR A 148 5.53 -10.27 13.12
C THR A 148 4.82 -11.11 14.17
N ASP A 149 3.63 -10.67 14.61
CA ASP A 149 2.92 -11.23 15.77
C ASP A 149 1.69 -12.08 15.38
N LEU A 150 1.51 -12.43 14.09
CA LEU A 150 0.52 -13.44 13.70
C LEU A 150 0.82 -14.77 14.45
N PRO A 151 -0.16 -15.36 15.13
CA PRO A 151 -0.03 -16.71 15.70
C PRO A 151 0.50 -17.67 14.61
N GLU A 152 1.42 -18.58 14.98
CA GLU A 152 2.06 -19.47 14.01
C GLU A 152 1.05 -20.30 13.20
N ASP A 153 -0.13 -20.56 13.78
CA ASP A 153 -1.23 -21.25 13.12
C ASP A 153 -1.80 -20.47 11.92
N ASP A 154 -1.86 -19.13 12.00
CA ASP A 154 -2.35 -18.28 10.93
C ASP A 154 -1.31 -18.11 9.82
N LYS A 155 -0.01 -18.09 10.17
CA LYS A 155 1.10 -18.13 9.20
C LYS A 155 1.11 -19.44 8.41
N ALA A 156 0.77 -20.56 9.05
CA ALA A 156 0.66 -21.86 8.40
C ALA A 156 -0.56 -21.93 7.46
N ALA A 157 -1.66 -21.26 7.79
CA ALA A 157 -2.85 -21.19 6.94
C ALA A 157 -2.60 -20.40 5.65
N LEU A 158 -1.85 -19.30 5.73
CA LEU A 158 -1.47 -18.51 4.55
C LEU A 158 -0.55 -19.27 3.60
N ARG A 159 0.45 -20.00 4.12
CA ARG A 159 1.33 -20.85 3.30
C ARG A 159 0.57 -21.94 2.54
N LYS A 160 -0.46 -22.53 3.16
CA LYS A 160 -1.32 -23.52 2.50
C LYS A 160 -2.26 -22.91 1.44
N ALA A 161 -2.56 -21.62 1.53
CA ALA A 161 -3.40 -20.93 0.56
C ALA A 161 -2.63 -20.51 -0.70
N GLU A 162 -1.30 -20.35 -0.61
CA GLU A 162 -0.42 -20.01 -1.75
C GLU A 162 -0.01 -21.25 -2.57
N GLU A 163 -0.13 -22.45 -2.01
CA GLU A 163 0.21 -23.72 -2.66
C GLU A 163 -0.96 -24.35 -3.45
N LYS A 164 -2.07 -23.63 -3.66
CA LYS A 164 -3.29 -24.15 -4.29
C LYS A 164 -3.84 -23.20 -5.36
#